data_AF-A0A7S4NEK0-F1
#
_entry.id   AF-A0A7S4NEK0-F1
#
_cell.length_a   1.000
_cell.length_b   1.000
_cell.length_c   1.000
_cell.angle_alpha   90.00
_cell.angle_beta   90.00
_cell.angle_gamma   90.00
#
_symmetry.space_group_name_H-M   'P 1'
#
loop_
_entity.id
_entity.type
_entity.pdbx_description
1 polymer ?
#
loop_
_entity_poly.entity_id
_entity_poly.type
_entity_poly.pdbx_seq_one_letter_code
_entity_poly.pdbx_strand_id
1 'polypeptide(L)'
;EKEKEKTKTHPLLSPEVVNASKCWVIVGVILLCCFVLDYDHTFPPMNKTFNLDYFIFVSLIFAVFASMWIEEAKIPQGRCGMLNRDQTEEWRGWMQISFLMYHYFAAAPAYNLIRIFVACYVWMTGFGHFSYFWVRKDWSLIRFV
;
A
#
# COMPACT_ATOMS: atom_id res chain seq x y z
N GLU A 1 29.19 40.15 -25.07
CA GLU A 1 30.28 39.24 -24.71
C GLU A 1 30.13 38.92 -23.22
N LYS A 2 29.36 37.92 -22.79
CA LYS A 2 29.43 36.50 -23.10
C LYS A 2 28.03 35.92 -23.31
N GLU A 3 27.93 35.02 -24.26
CA GLU A 3 26.72 34.30 -24.65
C GLU A 3 26.04 33.65 -23.45
N LYS A 4 24.73 33.90 -23.33
CA LYS A 4 23.82 32.94 -22.71
C LYS A 4 23.91 31.69 -23.56
N GLU A 5 24.68 30.71 -23.11
CA GLU A 5 24.70 29.36 -23.65
C GLU A 5 23.31 28.77 -23.46
N LYS A 6 22.45 29.03 -24.45
CA LYS A 6 21.15 28.43 -24.61
C LYS A 6 21.44 26.98 -24.96
N THR A 7 21.54 26.13 -23.94
CA THR A 7 21.61 24.67 -24.08
C THR A 7 20.45 24.26 -24.98
N LYS A 8 20.74 24.04 -26.26
CA LYS A 8 19.79 23.58 -27.25
C LYS A 8 19.46 22.14 -26.88
N THR A 9 18.42 21.96 -26.06
CA THR A 9 17.78 20.67 -25.89
C THR A 9 17.30 20.21 -27.26
N HIS A 10 17.90 19.15 -27.78
CA HIS A 10 17.49 18.52 -29.03
C HIS A 10 15.97 18.22 -28.98
N PRO A 11 15.20 18.50 -30.03
CA PRO A 11 13.74 18.35 -30.05
C PRO A 11 13.25 16.88 -30.11
N LEU A 12 14.09 15.91 -29.75
CA LEU A 12 13.81 14.48 -29.92
C LEU A 12 13.28 13.80 -28.64
N LEU A 13 13.24 14.49 -27.50
CA LEU A 13 12.72 13.93 -26.25
C LEU A 13 11.88 14.97 -25.51
N SER A 14 10.55 14.78 -25.50
CA SER A 14 9.64 15.65 -24.73
C SER A 14 9.98 15.54 -23.23
N PRO A 15 9.69 16.59 -22.42
CA PRO A 15 9.93 16.54 -20.97
C PRO A 15 9.22 15.37 -20.29
N GLU A 16 8.11 14.89 -20.84
CA GLU A 16 7.40 13.70 -20.39
C GLU A 16 8.22 12.42 -20.59
N VAL A 17 8.91 12.28 -21.73
CA VAL A 17 9.76 11.12 -22.01
C VAL A 17 11.00 11.12 -21.12
N VAL A 18 11.57 12.30 -20.82
CA VAL A 18 12.67 12.44 -19.85
C VAL A 18 12.24 12.03 -18.44
N ASN A 19 11.03 12.40 -18.01
CA ASN A 19 10.51 12.00 -16.70
C ASN A 19 10.17 10.50 -16.67
N ALA A 20 9.59 9.96 -17.73
CA ALA A 20 9.34 8.53 -17.86
C ALA A 20 10.65 7.73 -17.81
N SER A 21 11.70 8.16 -18.50
CA SER A 21 13.01 7.49 -18.45
C SER A 21 13.63 7.51 -17.05
N LYS A 22 13.46 8.60 -16.29
CA LYS A 22 13.91 8.65 -14.89
C LYS A 22 13.18 7.63 -14.02
N CYS A 23 11.86 7.51 -14.17
CA CYS A 23 11.07 6.50 -13.46
C CYS A 23 11.55 5.07 -13.79
N TRP A 24 11.79 4.77 -15.06
CA TRP A 24 12.31 3.47 -15.49
C TRP A 24 13.70 3.16 -14.92
N VAL A 25 14.60 4.15 -14.87
CA VAL A 25 15.92 3.98 -14.25
C VAL A 25 15.79 3.70 -12.76
N ILE A 26 14.92 4.42 -12.03
CA ILE A 26 14.68 4.18 -10.61
C ILE A 26 14.16 2.76 -10.37
N VAL A 27 13.18 2.32 -11.17
CA VAL A 27 12.66 0.94 -11.11
C VAL A 27 13.78 -0.07 -11.39
N GLY A 28 14.61 0.16 -12.39
CA GLY A 28 15.75 -0.69 -12.70
C GLY A 28 16.75 -0.80 -11.54
N VAL A 29 17.02 0.31 -10.84
CA VAL A 29 17.88 0.31 -9.64
C VAL A 29 17.22 -0.46 -8.50
N ILE A 30 15.92 -0.28 -8.26
CA ILE A 30 15.19 -1.04 -7.22
C ILE A 30 15.24 -2.53 -7.53
N LEU A 31 14.99 -2.93 -8.78
CA LEU A 31 15.04 -4.34 -9.19
C LEU A 31 16.45 -4.93 -9.05
N LEU A 32 17.49 -4.16 -9.38
CA LEU A 32 18.87 -4.59 -9.16
C LEU A 32 19.18 -4.77 -7.67
N CYS A 33 18.72 -3.85 -6.81
CA CYS A 33 18.85 -4.00 -5.36
C CYS A 33 18.11 -5.25 -4.86
N CYS A 34 16.88 -5.48 -5.30
CA CYS A 34 16.13 -6.69 -4.97
C CYS A 34 16.88 -7.96 -5.42
N PHE A 35 17.42 -7.97 -6.64
CA PHE A 35 18.19 -9.11 -7.16
C PHE A 35 19.44 -9.39 -6.33
N VAL A 36 20.19 -8.36 -5.95
CA VAL A 36 21.40 -8.52 -5.12
C VAL A 36 21.04 -9.00 -3.71
N LEU A 37 19.95 -8.49 -3.12
CA LEU A 37 19.51 -8.88 -1.77
C LEU A 37 18.91 -10.29 -1.71
N ASP A 38 18.27 -10.74 -2.78
CA ASP A 38 17.68 -12.08 -2.91
C ASP A 38 18.72 -13.14 -3.33
N TYR A 39 19.95 -12.73 -3.64
CA TYR A 39 21.01 -13.65 -4.02
C TYR A 39 21.54 -14.41 -2.79
N ASP A 40 21.06 -15.65 -2.61
CA ASP A 40 21.34 -16.57 -1.50
C ASP A 40 22.83 -16.68 -1.10
N HIS A 41 23.75 -16.47 -2.05
CA HIS A 41 25.18 -16.59 -1.77
C HIS A 41 25.73 -15.41 -0.95
N THR A 42 25.06 -14.25 -0.99
CA THR A 42 25.44 -13.05 -0.22
C THR A 42 24.82 -13.03 1.18
N PHE A 43 23.61 -13.56 1.33
CA PHE A 43 22.90 -13.62 2.62
C PHE A 43 22.24 -14.99 2.80
N PRO A 44 22.75 -15.85 3.71
CA PRO A 44 22.10 -17.14 3.97
C PRO A 44 20.72 -16.92 4.61
N PRO A 45 19.74 -17.80 4.32
CA PRO A 45 18.40 -17.68 4.87
C PRO A 45 18.44 -17.78 6.40
N MET A 46 17.97 -16.72 7.07
CA MET A 46 17.86 -16.70 8.52
C MET A 46 16.55 -17.37 8.96
N ASN A 47 16.62 -18.23 9.98
CA ASN A 47 15.42 -18.79 10.59
C ASN A 47 14.61 -17.70 11.30
N LYS A 48 13.31 -17.63 11.01
CA LYS A 48 12.40 -16.68 11.66
C LYS A 48 12.10 -17.13 13.09
N THR A 49 12.67 -16.45 14.07
CA THR A 49 12.33 -16.66 15.49
C THR A 49 11.18 -15.76 15.89
N PHE A 50 10.07 -16.34 16.36
CA PHE A 50 8.95 -15.56 16.88
C PHE A 50 9.19 -15.18 18.34
N ASN A 51 9.17 -13.89 18.64
CA ASN A 51 9.14 -13.36 20.00
C ASN A 51 7.91 -12.45 20.14
N LEU A 52 7.01 -12.80 21.07
CA LEU A 52 5.74 -12.10 21.26
C LEU A 52 5.95 -10.67 21.77
N ASP A 53 6.87 -10.48 22.71
CA ASP A 53 7.14 -9.17 23.31
C ASP A 53 7.67 -8.20 22.25
N TYR A 54 8.58 -8.66 21.39
CA TYR A 54 9.08 -7.87 20.27
C TYR A 54 7.99 -7.56 19.25
N PHE A 55 7.12 -8.53 18.93
CA PHE A 55 6.00 -8.32 18.03
C PHE A 55 5.03 -7.26 18.54
N ILE A 56 4.64 -7.34 19.82
CA ILE A 56 3.75 -6.35 20.46
C ILE A 56 4.43 -4.99 20.54
N PHE A 57 5.70 -4.94 20.94
CA PHE A 57 6.46 -3.69 21.03
C PHE A 57 6.51 -2.94 19.70
N VAL A 58 6.87 -3.63 18.60
CA VAL A 58 6.88 -3.03 17.27
C VAL A 58 5.47 -2.61 16.83
N SER A 59 4.46 -3.42 17.11
CA SER A 59 3.05 -3.09 16.81
C SER A 59 2.58 -1.83 17.54
N LEU A 60 3.00 -1.64 18.79
CA LEU A 60 2.68 -0.44 19.57
C LEU A 60 3.38 0.80 19.03
N ILE A 61 4.65 0.69 18.59
CA ILE A 61 5.34 1.81 17.92
C ILE A 61 4.58 2.22 16.66
N PHE A 62 4.16 1.26 15.83
CA PHE A 62 3.35 1.55 14.65
C PHE A 62 2.01 2.21 15.01
N ALA A 63 1.35 1.75 16.08
CA ALA A 63 0.10 2.35 16.55
C ALA A 63 0.28 3.79 17.04
N VAL A 64 1.36 4.08 17.77
CA VAL A 64 1.71 5.44 18.21
C VAL A 64 2.08 6.33 17.04
N PHE A 65 2.84 5.83 16.07
CA PHE A 65 3.18 6.59 14.88
C PHE A 65 1.92 6.91 14.06
N ALA A 66 1.03 5.93 13.87
CA ALA A 66 -0.24 6.15 13.17
C ALA A 66 -1.15 7.13 13.93
N SER A 67 -1.13 7.14 15.26
CA SER A 67 -1.96 8.05 16.04
C SER A 67 -1.60 9.52 15.87
N MET A 68 -0.35 9.82 15.47
CA MET A 68 0.08 11.18 15.13
C MET A 68 -0.56 11.73 13.84
N TRP A 69 -1.11 10.87 12.98
CA TRP A 69 -1.76 11.22 11.72
C TRP A 69 -3.28 11.00 11.73
N ILE A 70 -3.91 10.96 12.91
CA ILE A 70 -5.36 10.84 12.99
C ILE A 70 -6.02 12.13 12.48
N GLU A 71 -6.84 12.00 11.45
CA GLU A 71 -7.70 13.07 10.94
C GLU A 71 -9.15 12.85 11.37
N GLU A 72 -9.89 13.93 11.62
CA GLU A 72 -11.32 13.83 11.90
C GLU A 72 -12.09 13.45 10.64
N ALA A 73 -12.93 12.42 10.75
CA ALA A 73 -13.76 11.95 9.64
C ALA A 73 -14.75 13.05 9.20
N LYS A 74 -14.77 13.38 7.91
CA LYS A 74 -15.66 14.41 7.34
C LYS A 74 -17.07 13.85 7.20
N ILE A 75 -17.91 14.05 8.21
CA ILE A 75 -19.29 13.55 8.24
C ILE A 75 -20.26 14.63 7.68
N PRO A 76 -21.03 14.35 6.60
CA PRO A 76 -22.08 15.24 6.14
C PRO A 76 -23.19 15.39 7.19
N GLN A 77 -23.68 16.61 7.41
CA GLN A 77 -24.77 16.86 8.37
C GLN A 77 -25.98 15.96 8.09
N GLY A 78 -26.47 15.27 9.12
CA GLY A 78 -27.65 14.39 9.06
C GLY A 78 -27.39 12.93 8.65
N ARG A 79 -26.14 12.49 8.50
CA ARG A 79 -25.79 11.07 8.31
C ARG A 79 -25.22 10.45 9.58
N CYS A 80 -25.44 9.15 9.78
CA CYS A 80 -24.78 8.39 10.83
C CYS A 80 -23.25 8.47 10.65
N GLY A 81 -22.54 8.92 11.68
CA GLY A 81 -21.08 8.96 11.73
C GLY A 81 -20.41 7.62 12.06
N MET A 82 -21.20 6.57 12.27
CA MET A 82 -20.68 5.23 12.58
C MET A 82 -20.31 4.49 11.29
N LEU A 83 -19.04 4.06 11.20
CA LEU A 83 -18.46 3.34 10.06
C LEU A 83 -18.47 4.18 8.76
N ASN A 84 -17.89 5.37 8.82
CA ASN A 84 -17.72 6.20 7.63
C ASN A 84 -16.78 5.50 6.61
N ARG A 85 -16.87 5.89 5.33
CA ARG A 85 -16.00 5.37 4.27
C ARG A 85 -14.52 5.56 4.63
N ASP A 86 -14.18 6.73 5.15
CA ASP A 86 -12.81 7.06 5.54
C ASP A 86 -12.29 6.09 6.64
N GLN A 87 -13.11 5.78 7.65
CA GLN A 87 -12.76 4.79 8.69
C GLN A 87 -12.59 3.37 8.13
N THR A 88 -13.40 3.00 7.13
CA THR A 88 -13.32 1.68 6.50
C THR A 88 -12.08 1.55 5.61
N GLU A 89 -11.66 2.63 4.95
CA GLU A 89 -10.41 2.68 4.19
C GLU A 89 -9.17 2.67 5.10
N GLU A 90 -9.21 3.34 6.25
CA GLU A 90 -8.16 3.19 7.26
C GLU A 90 -8.06 1.75 7.77
N TRP A 91 -9.20 1.13 8.08
CA TRP A 91 -9.25 -0.28 8.50
C TRP A 91 -8.69 -1.22 7.43
N ARG A 92 -8.95 -0.92 6.15
CA ARG A 92 -8.33 -1.60 5.00
C ARG A 92 -6.80 -1.57 5.06
N GLY A 93 -6.22 -0.42 5.38
CA GLY A 93 -4.77 -0.27 5.57
C GLY A 93 -4.25 -1.06 6.78
N TRP A 94 -4.96 -1.02 7.91
CA TRP A 94 -4.58 -1.77 9.12
C TRP A 94 -4.52 -3.28 8.91
N MET A 95 -5.46 -3.84 8.14
CA MET A 95 -5.40 -5.27 7.80
C MET A 95 -4.16 -5.61 6.96
N GLN A 96 -3.73 -4.72 6.06
CA GLN A 96 -2.51 -4.94 5.25
C GLN A 96 -1.25 -4.90 6.11
N ILE A 97 -1.12 -3.91 7.00
CA ILE A 97 0.01 -3.81 7.94
C ILE A 97 0.06 -5.05 8.83
N SER A 98 -1.09 -5.49 9.35
CA SER A 98 -1.19 -6.69 10.19
C SER A 98 -0.76 -7.96 9.44
N PHE A 99 -1.17 -8.10 8.17
CA PHE A 99 -0.77 -9.20 7.30
C PHE A 99 0.75 -9.24 7.08
N LEU A 100 1.37 -8.08 6.83
CA LEU A 100 2.82 -7.96 6.66
C LEU A 100 3.56 -8.35 7.95
N MET A 101 3.14 -7.81 9.09
CA MET A 101 3.72 -8.09 10.40
C MET A 101 3.68 -9.60 10.74
N TYR A 102 2.55 -10.26 10.47
CA TYR A 102 2.41 -11.70 10.65
C TYR A 102 3.43 -12.51 9.83
N HIS A 103 3.61 -12.18 8.54
CA HIS A 103 4.54 -12.90 7.64
C HIS A 103 6.01 -12.62 7.95
N TYR A 104 6.31 -11.40 8.39
CA TYR A 104 7.66 -11.00 8.76
C TYR A 104 8.12 -11.76 10.01
N PHE A 105 7.31 -11.77 11.07
CA PHE A 105 7.65 -12.40 12.35
C PHE A 105 7.30 -13.89 12.46
N ALA A 106 6.63 -14.47 11.44
CA ALA A 106 6.09 -15.82 11.49
C ALA A 106 5.21 -16.06 12.74
N ALA A 107 4.36 -15.07 13.07
CA ALA A 107 3.60 -15.03 14.32
C ALA A 107 2.44 -16.03 14.34
N ALA A 108 2.73 -17.30 14.68
CA ALA A 108 1.74 -18.37 14.73
C ALA A 108 0.43 -18.04 15.49
N PRO A 109 0.44 -17.33 16.64
CA PRO A 109 -0.79 -17.00 17.36
C PRO A 109 -1.75 -16.07 16.58
N ALA A 110 -1.21 -15.22 15.70
CA ALA A 110 -2.00 -14.28 14.91
C ALA A 110 -2.68 -14.93 13.69
N TYR A 111 -2.40 -16.21 13.41
CA TYR A 111 -2.87 -16.90 12.21
C TYR A 111 -4.40 -16.81 12.00
N ASN A 112 -5.17 -17.10 13.05
CA ASN A 112 -6.64 -17.06 12.97
C ASN A 112 -7.15 -15.64 12.69
N LEU A 113 -6.55 -14.64 13.34
CA LEU A 113 -6.90 -13.23 13.15
C LEU A 113 -6.65 -12.78 11.71
N ILE A 114 -5.48 -13.10 11.16
CA ILE A 114 -5.12 -12.73 9.80
C ILE A 114 -6.06 -13.35 8.77
N ARG A 115 -6.51 -14.60 8.98
CA ARG A 115 -7.49 -15.22 8.08
C ARG A 115 -8.83 -14.48 8.08
N ILE A 116 -9.28 -14.03 9.26
CA ILE A 116 -10.50 -13.21 9.39
C ILE A 116 -10.31 -11.88 8.66
N PHE A 117 -9.15 -11.23 8.80
CA PHE A 117 -8.83 -9.99 8.09
C PHE A 117 -8.82 -10.15 6.57
N VAL A 118 -8.20 -11.21 6.04
CA VAL A 118 -8.23 -11.48 4.60
C VAL A 118 -9.66 -11.71 4.10
N ALA A 119 -10.45 -12.51 4.81
CA ALA A 119 -11.85 -12.74 4.44
C ALA A 119 -12.67 -11.45 4.47
N CYS A 120 -12.51 -10.63 5.51
CA CYS A 120 -13.15 -9.32 5.63
C CYS A 120 -12.73 -8.37 4.49
N TYR A 121 -11.44 -8.33 4.16
CA TYR A 121 -10.89 -7.51 3.07
C TYR A 121 -11.52 -7.85 1.72
N VAL A 122 -11.56 -9.14 1.38
CA VAL A 122 -12.18 -9.63 0.15
C VAL A 122 -13.67 -9.31 0.15
N TRP A 123 -14.36 -9.53 1.27
CA TRP A 123 -15.76 -9.20 1.43
C TRP A 123 -16.06 -7.71 1.20
N MET A 124 -15.35 -6.79 1.85
CA MET A 124 -15.58 -5.36 1.70
C MET A 124 -15.31 -4.88 0.27
N THR A 125 -14.31 -5.47 -0.40
CA THR A 125 -14.02 -5.18 -1.80
C THR A 125 -15.17 -5.63 -2.69
N GLY A 126 -15.63 -6.88 -2.52
CA GLY A 126 -16.78 -7.41 -3.25
C GLY A 126 -18.07 -6.62 -2.99
N PHE A 127 -18.32 -6.26 -1.73
CA PHE A 127 -19.46 -5.43 -1.33
C PHE A 127 -19.41 -4.03 -1.97
N GLY A 128 -18.23 -3.41 -2.05
CA GLY A 128 -18.06 -2.12 -2.72
C GLY A 128 -18.43 -2.17 -4.20
N HIS A 129 -17.94 -3.17 -4.93
CA HIS A 129 -18.30 -3.39 -6.33
C HIS A 129 -19.79 -3.68 -6.49
N PHE A 130 -20.34 -4.59 -5.67
CA PHE A 130 -21.76 -4.93 -5.70
C PHE A 130 -22.66 -3.71 -5.44
N SER A 131 -22.36 -2.94 -4.39
CA SER A 131 -23.10 -1.73 -4.01
C SER A 131 -23.10 -0.68 -5.14
N TYR A 132 -21.97 -0.52 -5.82
CA TYR A 132 -21.88 0.37 -6.98
C TYR A 132 -22.86 -0.02 -8.08
N PHE A 133 -22.90 -1.31 -8.48
CA PHE A 133 -23.83 -1.79 -9.50
C PHE A 133 -25.29 -1.69 -9.05
N TRP A 134 -25.56 -2.00 -7.78
CA TRP A 134 -26.90 -1.93 -7.20
C TRP A 134 -27.48 -0.51 -7.22
N VAL A 135 -26.67 0.49 -6.84
CA VAL A 135 -27.11 1.89 -6.77
C VAL A 135 -27.11 2.57 -8.13
N ARG A 136 -26.08 2.37 -8.95
CA ARG A 136 -25.92 3.08 -10.24
C ARG A 136 -26.74 2.46 -11.36
N LYS A 137 -27.17 1.19 -11.25
CA LYS A 137 -27.93 0.43 -12.28
C LYS A 137 -27.31 0.42 -13.69
N ASP A 138 -26.05 0.82 -13.82
CA ASP A 138 -25.31 0.85 -15.07
C ASP A 138 -24.58 -0.48 -15.27
N TRP A 139 -25.14 -1.36 -16.10
CA TRP A 139 -24.57 -2.67 -16.44
C TRP A 139 -23.67 -2.64 -17.69
N SER A 140 -23.16 -1.47 -18.07
CA SER A 140 -22.37 -1.31 -19.30
C SER A 140 -21.06 -2.09 -19.23
N LEU A 141 -20.81 -2.93 -20.24
CA LEU A 141 -19.62 -3.77 -20.38
C LEU A 141 -18.31 -2.97 -20.53
N ILE A 142 -18.39 -1.69 -20.90
CA ILE A 142 -17.24 -0.78 -21.02
C ILE A 142 -16.52 -0.58 -19.68
N ARG A 143 -17.15 -0.90 -18.54
CA ARG A 143 -16.54 -0.80 -17.21
C ARG A 143 -15.84 -2.07 -16.73
N PHE A 144 -15.95 -3.19 -17.46
CA PHE A 144 -15.29 -4.46 -17.12
C PHE A 144 -13.98 -4.69 -17.90
N VAL A 145 -13.70 -3.85 -18.90
CA VAL A 145 -12.47 -3.82 -19.71
C VAL A 145 -11.58 -2.70 -19.22
#